data_AF-A0A448L7Y9-F1
#
_entry.id   AF-A0A448L7Y9-F1
#
_cell.length_a   1.000
_cell.length_b   1.000
_cell.length_c   1.000
_cell.angle_alpha   90.00
_cell.angle_beta   90.00
_cell.angle_gamma   90.00
#
_symmetry.space_group_name_H-M   'P 1'
#
loop_
_entity.id
_entity.type
_entity.pdbx_description
1 polymer ?
#
loop_
_entity_poly.entity_id
_entity_poly.type
_entity_poly.pdbx_seq_one_letter_code
_entity_poly.pdbx_strand_id
1 'polypeptide(L)'
;MNKTEFIKVRCTSEEKQRIKSRAESVGRKFSDYCREILLNGEVTAVPKMTENEREAICVLQHTGRFYGQVSNLIKVKDEDWLHITKNLSLCAKEAFKRFYDPHFRVNDEIYKVLNMKRDDR
;
A
#
# COMPACT_ATOMS: atom_id res chain seq x y z
N MET A 1 21.74 14.42 -6.95
CA MET A 1 23.22 14.44 -6.93
C MET A 1 23.71 12.99 -6.96
N ASN A 2 24.61 12.63 -7.87
CA ASN A 2 25.12 11.26 -7.97
C ASN A 2 26.16 11.00 -6.88
N LYS A 3 26.15 9.81 -6.29
CA LYS A 3 27.10 9.39 -5.25
C LYS A 3 28.32 8.77 -5.93
N THR A 4 29.50 9.37 -5.78
CA THR A 4 30.74 9.01 -6.51
C THR A 4 31.82 8.40 -5.62
N GLU A 5 31.75 8.59 -4.32
CA GLU A 5 32.73 8.10 -3.35
C GLU A 5 32.31 6.79 -2.68
N PHE A 6 33.28 5.95 -2.32
CA PHE A 6 33.06 4.63 -1.75
C PHE A 6 33.60 4.53 -0.33
N ILE A 7 32.82 3.91 0.56
CA ILE A 7 33.23 3.56 1.93
C ILE A 7 33.49 2.05 1.97
N LYS A 8 34.67 1.64 2.47
CA LYS A 8 35.05 0.23 2.64
C LYS A 8 35.13 -0.09 4.13
N VAL A 9 34.40 -1.11 4.57
CA VAL A 9 34.37 -1.57 5.97
C VAL A 9 34.83 -3.02 6.00
N ARG A 10 35.81 -3.34 6.86
CA ARG A 10 36.21 -4.74 7.12
C ARG A 10 35.17 -5.38 8.03
N CYS A 11 34.74 -6.59 7.71
CA CYS A 11 33.81 -7.37 8.51
C CYS A 11 34.04 -8.86 8.25
N THR A 12 33.60 -9.70 9.19
CA THR A 12 33.53 -11.14 9.02
C THR A 12 32.37 -11.52 8.08
N SER A 13 32.37 -12.77 7.60
CA SER A 13 31.27 -13.29 6.78
C SER A 13 29.92 -13.27 7.51
N GLU A 14 29.94 -13.58 8.80
CA GLU A 14 28.75 -13.59 9.66
C GLU A 14 28.19 -12.16 9.86
N GLU A 15 29.06 -11.20 10.18
CA GLU A 15 28.68 -9.79 10.29
C GLU A 15 28.07 -9.29 8.99
N LYS A 16 28.71 -9.58 7.85
CA LYS A 16 28.21 -9.20 6.53
C LYS A 16 26.82 -9.77 6.25
N GLN A 17 26.57 -11.03 6.61
CA GLN A 17 25.27 -11.67 6.44
C GLN A 17 24.21 -11.03 7.34
N ARG A 18 24.56 -10.74 8.60
CA ARG A 18 23.65 -10.10 9.56
C ARG A 18 23.29 -8.67 9.17
N ILE A 19 24.21 -7.90 8.59
CA ILE A 19 23.92 -6.55 8.08
C ILE A 19 23.02 -6.65 6.83
N LYS A 20 23.25 -7.63 5.95
CA LYS A 20 22.39 -7.87 4.78
C LYS A 20 20.97 -8.22 5.18
N SER A 21 20.79 -9.14 6.12
CA SER A 21 19.44 -9.54 6.57
C SER A 21 18.69 -8.37 7.21
N ARG A 22 19.38 -7.50 7.95
CA ARG A 22 18.78 -6.24 8.46
C ARG A 22 18.39 -5.27 7.34
N ALA A 23 19.21 -5.12 6.30
CA ALA A 23 18.85 -4.28 5.17
C ALA A 23 17.59 -4.82 4.46
N GLU A 24 17.51 -6.14 4.28
CA GLU A 24 16.37 -6.81 3.65
C GLU A 24 15.09 -6.72 4.47
N SER A 25 15.18 -6.82 5.81
CA SER A 25 14.01 -6.71 6.69
C SER A 25 13.39 -5.30 6.67
N VAL A 26 14.21 -4.26 6.49
CA VAL A 26 13.76 -2.87 6.31
C VAL A 26 13.35 -2.59 4.85
N GLY A 27 13.56 -3.54 3.93
CA GLY A 27 13.26 -3.36 2.51
C GLY A 27 14.14 -2.33 1.80
N ARG A 28 15.34 -2.05 2.34
CA ARG A 28 16.30 -1.11 1.76
C ARG A 28 17.40 -1.86 1.01
N LYS A 29 17.97 -1.22 -0.01
CA LYS A 29 19.23 -1.70 -0.62
C LYS A 29 20.34 -1.63 0.42
N PHE A 30 21.23 -2.62 0.44
CA PHE A 30 22.34 -2.70 1.40
C PHE A 30 23.14 -1.39 1.52
N SER A 31 23.50 -0.77 0.39
CA SER A 31 24.24 0.49 0.39
C SER A 31 23.46 1.67 0.97
N ASP A 32 22.15 1.75 0.74
CA ASP A 32 21.34 2.82 1.31
C ASP A 32 21.11 2.60 2.80
N TYR A 33 20.88 1.36 3.23
CA TYR A 33 20.80 0.98 4.63
C TYR A 33 22.06 1.38 5.42
N CYS A 34 23.24 0.98 4.94
CA CYS A 34 24.50 1.33 5.61
C CYS A 34 24.73 2.84 5.67
N ARG A 35 24.42 3.56 4.58
CA ARG A 35 24.57 5.02 4.53
C ARG A 35 23.61 5.72 5.50
N GLU A 36 22.36 5.28 5.56
CA GLU A 36 21.33 5.86 6.43
C GLU A 36 21.68 5.63 7.91
N ILE A 37 22.15 4.43 8.29
CA ILE A 37 22.70 4.18 9.63
C ILE A 37 23.87 5.11 9.94
N LEU A 38 24.82 5.27 9.02
CA LEU A 38 26.01 6.07 9.27
C LEU A 38 25.71 7.57 9.36
N LEU A 39 24.69 8.06 8.65
CA LEU A 39 24.30 9.47 8.67
C LEU A 39 23.37 9.82 9.83
N ASN A 40 22.40 8.95 10.13
CA ASN A 40 21.29 9.26 11.04
C ASN A 40 21.37 8.49 12.37
N GLY A 41 22.24 7.49 12.49
CA GLY A 41 22.33 6.61 13.66
C GLY A 41 21.24 5.53 13.74
N GLU A 42 20.15 5.69 12.99
CA GLU A 42 19.03 4.75 12.94
C GLU A 42 18.48 4.60 11.52
N VAL A 43 17.73 3.52 11.29
CA VAL A 43 16.96 3.29 10.07
C VAL A 43 15.55 2.85 10.45
N THR A 44 14.56 3.60 10.01
CA THR A 44 13.16 3.26 10.22
C THR A 44 12.77 2.08 9.33
N ALA A 45 12.43 0.96 9.96
CA ALA A 45 11.83 -0.18 9.27
C ALA A 45 10.36 0.14 8.96
N VAL A 46 10.07 0.43 7.70
CA VAL A 46 8.67 0.50 7.23
C VAL A 46 8.27 -0.92 6.83
N PRO A 47 7.30 -1.56 7.53
CA PRO A 47 6.82 -2.87 7.16
C PRO A 47 6.36 -2.91 5.70
N LYS A 48 6.63 -4.02 5.01
CA LYS A 48 6.09 -4.22 3.67
C LYS A 48 4.58 -4.37 3.78
N MET A 49 3.88 -3.65 2.91
CA MET A 49 2.43 -3.75 2.80
C MET A 49 2.02 -5.20 2.53
N THR A 50 1.15 -5.73 3.36
CA THR A 50 0.66 -7.11 3.23
C THR A 50 -0.29 -7.22 2.03
N GLU A 51 -0.61 -8.44 1.64
CA GLU A 51 -1.54 -8.70 0.54
C GLU A 51 -2.94 -8.16 0.83
N ASN A 52 -3.43 -8.30 2.06
CA ASN A 52 -4.73 -7.78 2.46
C ASN A 52 -4.78 -6.24 2.44
N GLU A 53 -3.72 -5.58 2.89
CA GLU A 53 -3.59 -4.13 2.83
C GLU A 53 -3.54 -3.67 1.36
N ARG A 54 -2.83 -4.39 0.50
CA ARG A 54 -2.76 -4.12 -0.94
C ARG A 54 -4.13 -4.26 -1.62
N GLU A 55 -4.86 -5.34 -1.33
CA GLU A 55 -6.20 -5.59 -1.85
C GLU A 55 -7.15 -4.46 -1.43
N ALA A 56 -7.16 -4.11 -0.13
CA ALA A 56 -7.97 -3.01 0.39
C ALA A 56 -7.67 -1.67 -0.28
N ILE A 57 -6.39 -1.32 -0.47
CA ILE A 57 -6.01 -0.09 -1.17
C ILE A 57 -6.48 -0.12 -2.63
N CYS A 58 -6.41 -1.28 -3.30
CA CYS A 58 -6.89 -1.42 -4.68
C CYS A 58 -8.41 -1.12 -4.77
N VAL A 59 -9.19 -1.66 -3.83
CA VAL A 59 -10.64 -1.42 -3.73
C VAL A 59 -10.92 0.07 -3.45
N LEU A 60 -10.18 0.71 -2.54
CA LEU A 60 -10.32 2.14 -2.25
C LEU A 60 -9.98 3.01 -3.46
N GLN A 61 -8.91 2.69 -4.18
CA GLN A 61 -8.51 3.40 -5.40
C GLN A 61 -9.60 3.34 -6.47
N HIS A 62 -10.21 2.18 -6.70
CA HIS A 62 -11.30 2.03 -7.66
C HIS A 62 -12.56 2.77 -7.20
N THR A 63 -12.91 2.67 -5.91
CA THR A 63 -14.02 3.43 -5.32
C THR A 63 -13.84 4.93 -5.55
N GLY A 64 -12.62 5.45 -5.39
CA GLY A 64 -12.30 6.86 -5.59
C GLY A 64 -12.54 7.38 -7.02
N ARG A 65 -12.45 6.51 -8.04
CA ARG A 65 -12.67 6.89 -9.45
C ARG A 65 -14.12 7.31 -9.73
N PHE A 66 -15.08 6.83 -8.92
CA PHE A 66 -16.49 7.13 -9.10
C PHE A 66 -16.89 8.52 -8.58
N TYR A 67 -16.05 9.21 -7.79
CA TYR A 67 -16.38 10.56 -7.30
C TYR A 67 -16.51 11.59 -8.44
N GLY A 68 -15.84 11.38 -9.58
CA GLY A 68 -16.06 12.20 -10.77
C GLY A 68 -17.48 12.09 -11.32
N GLN A 69 -18.05 10.87 -11.33
CA GLN A 69 -19.43 10.63 -11.75
C GLN A 69 -20.42 11.25 -10.76
N VAL A 70 -20.19 11.07 -9.45
CA VAL A 70 -21.00 11.71 -8.40
C VAL A 70 -20.99 13.22 -8.55
N SER A 71 -19.83 13.83 -8.81
CA SER A 71 -19.72 15.28 -9.05
C SER A 71 -20.56 15.74 -10.24
N ASN A 72 -20.58 14.97 -11.33
CA ASN A 72 -21.39 15.29 -12.50
C ASN A 72 -22.90 15.22 -12.21
N LEU A 73 -23.37 14.20 -11.49
CA LEU A 73 -24.77 14.06 -11.09
C LEU A 73 -25.23 15.21 -10.18
N ILE A 74 -24.38 15.63 -9.24
CA ILE A 74 -24.65 16.80 -8.40
C ILE A 74 -24.81 18.07 -9.25
N LYS A 75 -23.93 18.28 -10.26
CA LYS A 75 -24.01 19.45 -11.14
C LYS A 75 -25.32 19.52 -11.94
N VAL A 76 -25.82 18.36 -12.40
CA VAL A 76 -27.09 18.28 -13.13
C VAL A 76 -28.31 18.13 -12.22
N LYS A 77 -28.11 18.16 -10.89
CA LYS A 77 -29.15 18.00 -9.85
C LYS A 77 -29.92 16.68 -9.95
N ASP A 78 -29.23 15.62 -10.37
CA ASP A 78 -29.79 14.27 -10.44
C ASP A 78 -29.64 13.56 -9.09
N GLU A 79 -30.75 13.21 -8.44
CA GLU A 79 -30.79 12.63 -7.10
C GLU A 79 -30.09 11.26 -6.98
N ASP A 80 -29.82 10.58 -8.09
CA ASP A 80 -29.09 9.30 -8.11
C ASP A 80 -27.68 9.42 -7.49
N TRP A 81 -27.11 10.63 -7.42
CA TRP A 81 -25.84 10.88 -6.72
C TRP A 81 -25.87 10.35 -5.28
N LEU A 82 -27.03 10.40 -4.60
CA LEU A 82 -27.20 9.92 -3.23
C LEU A 82 -27.06 8.40 -3.15
N HIS A 83 -27.71 7.68 -4.05
CA HIS A 83 -27.68 6.21 -4.10
C HIS A 83 -26.27 5.70 -4.40
N ILE A 84 -25.60 6.31 -5.39
CA ILE A 84 -24.23 5.95 -5.74
C ILE A 84 -23.29 6.23 -4.57
N THR A 85 -23.39 7.37 -3.91
CA THR A 85 -22.53 7.72 -2.77
C THR A 85 -22.68 6.72 -1.61
N LYS A 86 -23.91 6.26 -1.32
CA LYS A 86 -24.17 5.21 -0.32
C LYS A 86 -23.48 3.90 -0.68
N ASN A 87 -23.58 3.46 -1.94
CA ASN A 87 -22.93 2.24 -2.42
C ASN A 87 -21.40 2.34 -2.37
N LEU A 88 -20.81 3.48 -2.75
CA LEU A 88 -19.36 3.71 -2.64
C LEU A 88 -18.89 3.70 -1.18
N SER A 89 -19.71 4.21 -0.26
CA SER A 89 -19.43 4.19 1.17
C SER A 89 -19.39 2.75 1.72
N LEU A 90 -20.26 1.87 1.22
CA LEU A 90 -20.22 0.45 1.53
C LEU A 90 -18.95 -0.22 0.97
N CYS A 91 -18.57 0.09 -0.27
CA CYS A 91 -17.32 -0.41 -0.86
C CYS A 91 -16.09 0.00 -0.03
N ALA A 92 -16.03 1.26 0.39
CA ALA A 92 -14.95 1.76 1.25
C ALA A 92 -14.93 1.06 2.62
N LYS A 93 -16.10 0.85 3.24
CA LYS A 93 -16.22 0.11 4.50
C LYS A 93 -15.65 -1.31 4.40
N GLU A 94 -15.98 -2.03 3.33
CA GLU A 94 -15.47 -3.38 3.09
C GLU A 94 -13.95 -3.39 2.88
N ALA A 95 -13.42 -2.40 2.16
CA ALA A 95 -11.99 -2.22 2.02
C ALA A 95 -11.28 -1.95 3.36
N PHE A 96 -11.85 -1.10 4.22
CA PHE A 96 -11.27 -0.85 5.54
C PHE A 96 -11.23 -2.09 6.42
N LYS A 97 -12.30 -2.91 6.42
CA LYS A 97 -12.28 -4.20 7.14
C LYS A 97 -11.16 -5.09 6.62
N ARG A 98 -11.00 -5.19 5.30
CA ARG A 98 -9.93 -5.98 4.67
C ARG A 98 -8.53 -5.47 5.01
N PHE A 99 -8.38 -4.15 5.13
CA PHE A 99 -7.11 -3.52 5.51
C PHE A 99 -6.68 -3.93 6.92
N TYR A 100 -7.59 -3.87 7.88
CA TYR A 100 -7.28 -4.11 9.30
C TYR A 100 -7.38 -5.58 9.72
N ASP A 101 -8.14 -6.42 9.01
CA ASP A 101 -8.28 -7.84 9.29
C ASP A 101 -7.81 -8.71 8.10
N PRO A 102 -6.63 -9.36 8.23
CA PRO A 102 -6.10 -10.27 7.20
C PRO A 102 -6.98 -11.48 6.90
N HIS A 103 -7.89 -11.87 7.80
CA HIS A 103 -8.82 -13.00 7.60
C HIS A 103 -10.13 -12.56 6.94
N PHE A 104 -10.45 -11.26 7.01
CA PHE A 104 -11.61 -10.72 6.35
C PHE A 104 -11.46 -10.85 4.84
N ARG A 105 -12.53 -11.29 4.17
CA ARG A 105 -12.62 -11.40 2.71
C ARG A 105 -13.65 -10.42 2.20
N VAL A 106 -13.24 -9.58 1.25
CA VAL A 106 -14.13 -8.63 0.59
C VAL A 106 -15.20 -9.42 -0.17
N ASN A 107 -16.47 -9.02 -0.01
CA ASN A 107 -17.58 -9.64 -0.71
C ASN A 107 -17.44 -9.48 -2.24
N ASP A 108 -17.71 -10.55 -3.00
CA ASP A 108 -17.70 -10.58 -4.48
C ASP A 108 -18.58 -9.50 -5.11
N GLU A 109 -19.65 -9.07 -4.42
CA GLU A 109 -20.49 -7.97 -4.87
C GLU A 109 -19.73 -6.65 -5.00
N ILE A 110 -18.75 -6.39 -4.14
CA ILE A 110 -17.91 -5.18 -4.22
C ILE A 110 -17.09 -5.18 -5.50
N TYR A 111 -16.51 -6.33 -5.87
CA TYR A 111 -15.77 -6.49 -7.11
C TYR A 111 -16.67 -6.26 -8.33
N LYS A 112 -17.91 -6.75 -8.31
CA LYS A 112 -18.90 -6.52 -9.38
C LYS A 112 -19.26 -5.04 -9.49
N VAL A 113 -19.58 -4.39 -8.37
CA VAL A 113 -19.95 -2.96 -8.32
C VAL A 113 -18.82 -2.08 -8.84
N LEU A 114 -17.57 -2.40 -8.49
CA LEU A 114 -16.39 -1.65 -8.93
C LEU A 114 -15.86 -2.08 -10.30
N ASN A 115 -16.51 -3.04 -10.97
CA ASN A 115 -16.07 -3.64 -12.23
C ASN A 115 -14.60 -4.11 -12.18
N MET A 116 -14.25 -4.80 -11.10
CA MET A 116 -12.92 -5.34 -10.83
C MET A 116 -12.92 -6.86 -10.96
N LYS A 117 -11.80 -7.44 -11.41
CA LYS A 117 -11.56 -8.87 -11.25
C LYS A 117 -11.00 -9.12 -9.86
N ARG A 118 -11.47 -10.17 -9.20
CA ARG A 118 -10.89 -10.67 -7.95
C ARG A 118 -9.52 -11.28 -8.29
N ASP A 119 -8.46 -10.75 -7.68
CA ASP A 119 -7.11 -11.30 -7.84
C ASP A 119 -6.86 -12.25 -6.67
N ASP A 120 -7.21 -13.53 -6.85
CA ASP A 120 -7.03 -14.60 -5.86
C ASP A 120 -5.60 -15.15 -5.84
N ARG A 121 -4.60 -14.27 -5.94
CA ARG A 121 -3.18 -14.68 -5.92
C ARG A 121 -2.67 -14.99 -4.53
#